data_AF-A0A9D3Y8G3-F1
#
_entry.id   AF-A0A9D3Y8G3-F1
#
_cell.length_a   1.000
_cell.length_b   1.000
_cell.length_c   1.000
_cell.angle_alpha   90.00
_cell.angle_beta   90.00
_cell.angle_gamma   90.00
#
_symmetry.space_group_name_H-M   'P 1'
#
loop_
_entity.id
_entity.type
_entity.pdbx_description
1 polymer ?
#
loop_
_entity_poly.entity_id
_entity_poly.type
_entity_poly.pdbx_seq_one_letter_code
_entity_poly.pdbx_strand_id
1 'polypeptide(L)'
;MTEDAIHGMVKFITNAKADIGQGVITYAGHEVENWVTTLMDGIRTAKDYGLHRLAYQLFNRPLFGLKGSFIVVKTTVEEDIGFDYGPKESITEDTRFALTAWNKGYKFGFIDGCMMEKSPFSVSDLIKQRKRWLMGNFHIVWGNTLPLYVKFAYLQMHVGTLFLWVNVLNFICSILFPVPLSKANFLLFVLLSANVLFLTAFGNYMSMRSRRMPMYQKLAICLLSHLIVPVLGFVEAWAAIQGFLQRNTLVFDIVEKEIKDINKNIEHV
;
A
#
# COMPACT_ATOMS: atom_id res chain seq x y z
N MET A 1 -3.66 5.06 -18.17
CA MET A 1 -3.28 6.24 -17.35
C MET A 1 -4.38 7.28 -17.50
N THR A 2 -4.78 7.96 -16.43
CA THR A 2 -5.87 8.95 -16.46
C THR A 2 -5.35 10.33 -16.89
N GLU A 3 -6.22 11.14 -17.49
CA GLU A 3 -5.89 12.52 -17.86
C GLU A 3 -5.50 13.36 -16.63
N ASP A 4 -6.21 13.18 -15.52
CA ASP A 4 -5.91 13.83 -14.24
C ASP A 4 -4.48 13.52 -13.74
N ALA A 5 -3.99 12.28 -13.92
CA ALA A 5 -2.63 11.93 -13.54
C ALA A 5 -1.61 12.67 -14.39
N ILE A 6 -1.85 12.82 -15.70
CA ILE A 6 -0.96 13.54 -16.61
C ILE A 6 -0.89 15.03 -16.23
N HIS A 7 -2.05 15.67 -16.04
CA HIS A 7 -2.10 17.05 -15.57
C HIS A 7 -1.40 17.24 -14.23
N GLY A 8 -1.58 16.30 -13.31
CA GLY A 8 -0.87 16.22 -12.04
C GLY A 8 0.65 16.22 -12.19
N MET A 9 1.17 15.33 -13.04
CA MET A 9 2.60 15.21 -13.31
C MET A 9 3.15 16.49 -13.94
N VAL A 10 2.49 17.03 -14.97
CA VAL A 10 2.92 18.28 -15.63
C VAL A 10 2.93 19.44 -14.63
N LYS A 11 1.90 19.58 -13.80
CA LYS A 11 1.84 20.60 -12.76
C LYS A 11 2.94 20.43 -11.71
N PHE A 12 3.23 19.19 -11.31
CA PHE A 12 4.30 18.88 -10.37
C PHE A 12 5.68 19.25 -10.94
N ILE A 13 5.94 18.90 -12.20
CA ILE A 13 7.22 19.19 -12.88
C ILE A 13 7.41 20.69 -13.07
N THR A 14 6.39 21.39 -13.55
CA THR A 14 6.46 22.84 -13.83
C THR A 14 6.59 23.70 -12.58
N ASN A 15 6.03 23.25 -11.45
CA ASN A 15 6.06 23.98 -10.17
C ASN A 15 6.92 23.27 -9.11
N ALA A 16 7.92 22.50 -9.53
CA ALA A 16 8.62 21.55 -8.66
C ALA A 16 9.33 22.21 -7.47
N LYS A 17 8.67 22.21 -6.31
CA LYS A 17 9.27 22.53 -4.99
C LYS A 17 9.90 21.30 -4.30
N ALA A 18 9.72 20.12 -4.91
CA ALA A 18 10.20 18.84 -4.45
C ALA A 18 10.94 18.12 -5.59
N ASP A 19 11.74 17.12 -5.24
CA ASP A 19 12.57 16.37 -6.19
C ASP A 19 11.93 15.03 -6.58
N ILE A 20 11.12 14.48 -5.66
CA ILE A 20 10.38 13.23 -5.85
C ILE A 20 8.92 13.50 -5.52
N GLY A 21 8.01 13.05 -6.38
CA GLY A 21 6.57 13.14 -6.22
C GLY A 21 5.93 11.76 -6.14
N GLN A 22 4.88 11.62 -5.33
CA GLN A 22 3.97 10.48 -5.36
C GLN A 22 2.52 11.00 -5.37
N GLY A 23 1.66 10.39 -6.18
CA GLY A 23 0.23 10.68 -6.20
C GLY A 23 -0.64 9.54 -5.64
N VAL A 24 -1.95 9.64 -5.86
CA VAL A 24 -2.93 8.65 -5.37
C VAL A 24 -3.06 7.48 -6.35
N ILE A 25 -3.05 6.26 -5.83
CA ILE A 25 -3.38 5.06 -6.61
C ILE A 25 -4.79 4.58 -6.26
N THR A 26 -5.56 4.24 -7.29
CA THR A 26 -6.93 3.71 -7.20
C THR A 26 -7.03 2.36 -7.89
N TYR A 27 -7.87 1.46 -7.35
CA TYR A 27 -7.89 0.05 -7.79
C TYR A 27 -9.17 -0.40 -8.49
N ALA A 28 -10.24 0.41 -8.47
CA ALA A 28 -11.59 -0.01 -8.86
C ALA A 28 -12.25 0.86 -9.96
N GLY A 29 -11.45 1.65 -10.69
CA GLY A 29 -12.03 2.55 -11.70
C GLY A 29 -12.25 1.91 -13.08
N HIS A 30 -11.57 0.79 -13.39
CA HIS A 30 -11.73 0.02 -14.64
C HIS A 30 -12.25 -1.38 -14.32
N GLU A 31 -12.12 -2.32 -15.27
CA GLU A 31 -12.41 -3.73 -15.05
C GLU A 31 -11.71 -4.26 -13.80
N VAL A 32 -12.51 -4.90 -12.94
CA VAL A 32 -12.07 -5.43 -11.65
C VAL A 32 -12.03 -6.94 -11.78
N GLU A 33 -10.82 -7.49 -11.77
CA GLU A 33 -10.59 -8.94 -11.87
C GLU A 33 -11.12 -9.67 -10.64
N ASN A 34 -10.88 -9.09 -9.46
CA ASN A 34 -11.28 -9.67 -8.19
C ASN A 34 -11.73 -8.58 -7.22
N TRP A 35 -13.03 -8.55 -6.92
CA TRP A 35 -13.61 -7.56 -6.01
C TRP A 35 -13.12 -7.71 -4.58
N VAL A 36 -12.82 -8.93 -4.12
CA VAL A 36 -12.37 -9.15 -2.73
C VAL A 36 -11.01 -8.49 -2.50
N THR A 37 -10.03 -8.77 -3.35
CA THR A 37 -8.69 -8.18 -3.25
C THR A 37 -8.71 -6.67 -3.54
N THR A 38 -9.53 -6.23 -4.50
CA THR A 38 -9.69 -4.81 -4.82
C THR A 38 -10.24 -4.02 -3.63
N LEU A 39 -11.26 -4.56 -2.94
CA LEU A 39 -11.85 -3.92 -1.77
C LEU A 39 -10.91 -3.94 -0.57
N MET A 40 -10.06 -4.96 -0.45
CA MET A 40 -8.96 -5.02 0.52
C MET A 40 -7.91 -3.92 0.26
N ASP A 41 -7.60 -3.66 -1.00
CA ASP A 41 -6.63 -2.63 -1.40
C ASP A 41 -7.15 -1.19 -1.21
N GLY A 42 -8.46 -0.99 -1.07
CA GLY A 42 -9.07 0.34 -0.88
C GLY A 42 -8.43 1.15 0.24
N ILE A 43 -8.08 0.51 1.37
CA ILE A 43 -7.42 1.20 2.50
C ILE A 43 -6.11 1.88 2.08
N ARG A 44 -5.41 1.38 1.06
CA ARG A 44 -4.17 1.98 0.54
C ARG A 44 -4.42 3.27 -0.21
N THR A 45 -5.54 3.37 -0.92
CA THR A 45 -5.99 4.62 -1.56
C THR A 45 -6.29 5.67 -0.49
N ALA A 46 -6.96 5.29 0.60
CA ALA A 46 -7.22 6.20 1.71
C ALA A 46 -5.92 6.68 2.39
N LYS A 47 -4.93 5.78 2.56
CA LYS A 47 -3.60 6.13 3.06
C LYS A 47 -2.86 7.12 2.15
N ASP A 48 -3.09 7.10 0.83
CA ASP A 48 -2.50 8.11 -0.08
C ASP A 48 -3.09 9.49 0.16
N TYR A 49 -4.42 9.58 0.24
CA TYR A 49 -5.12 10.84 0.51
C TYR A 49 -4.81 11.43 1.89
N GLY A 50 -4.59 10.57 2.89
CA GLY A 50 -4.30 10.97 4.26
C GLY A 50 -2.81 11.01 4.56
N LEU A 51 -2.28 9.88 5.02
CA LEU A 51 -0.94 9.78 5.62
C LEU A 51 0.19 10.20 4.67
N HIS A 52 0.20 9.71 3.43
CA HIS A 52 1.27 10.02 2.48
C HIS A 52 1.20 11.50 2.06
N ARG A 53 0.01 11.99 1.71
CA ARG A 53 -0.18 13.41 1.39
C ARG A 53 0.28 14.31 2.54
N LEU A 54 -0.10 14.00 3.78
CA LEU A 54 0.32 14.74 4.96
C LEU A 54 1.86 14.72 5.11
N ALA A 55 2.48 13.54 4.97
CA ALA A 55 3.92 13.38 5.07
C ALA A 55 4.68 14.24 4.04
N TYR A 56 4.23 14.24 2.79
CA TYR A 56 4.88 14.98 1.71
C TYR A 56 4.58 16.48 1.75
N GLN A 57 3.38 16.90 2.13
CA GLN A 57 3.02 18.32 2.14
C GLN A 57 3.57 19.07 3.36
N LEU A 58 3.58 18.45 4.55
CA LEU A 58 4.03 19.12 5.77
C LEU A 58 5.52 18.91 6.06
N PHE A 59 6.03 17.69 5.83
CA PHE A 59 7.40 17.34 6.22
C PHE A 59 8.35 17.22 5.05
N ASN A 60 7.85 17.18 3.81
CA ASN A 60 8.61 16.89 2.58
C ASN A 60 9.46 15.61 2.69
N ARG A 61 8.95 14.60 3.41
CA ARG A 61 9.68 13.37 3.76
C ARG A 61 8.82 12.12 3.56
N PRO A 62 9.42 10.96 3.24
CA PRO A 62 8.72 9.71 3.02
C PRO A 62 8.52 8.95 4.34
N LEU A 63 7.86 9.57 5.32
CA LEU A 63 7.69 8.98 6.66
C LEU A 63 7.00 7.61 6.64
N PHE A 64 6.10 7.40 5.66
CA PHE A 64 5.37 6.13 5.48
C PHE A 64 5.86 5.32 4.28
N GLY A 65 7.04 5.66 3.74
CA GLY A 65 7.61 5.07 2.54
C GLY A 65 7.22 5.76 1.25
N LEU A 66 7.49 5.08 0.15
CA LEU A 66 7.14 5.45 -1.21
C LEU A 66 6.58 4.21 -1.90
N LYS A 67 5.51 4.36 -2.67
CA LYS A 67 4.96 3.30 -3.50
C LYS A 67 5.70 3.28 -4.84
N GLY A 68 5.98 2.09 -5.37
CA GLY A 68 6.60 1.92 -6.70
C GLY A 68 5.68 2.25 -7.89
N SER A 69 4.64 3.05 -7.71
CA SER A 69 3.69 3.39 -8.77
C SER A 69 3.15 4.80 -8.59
N PHE A 70 2.86 5.46 -9.71
CA PHE A 70 2.50 6.88 -9.77
C PHE A 70 3.48 7.79 -9.03
N ILE A 71 4.76 7.65 -9.38
CA ILE A 71 5.85 8.48 -8.89
C ILE A 71 6.44 9.31 -10.02
N VAL A 72 6.97 10.48 -9.69
CA VAL A 72 7.76 11.31 -10.58
C VAL A 72 9.07 11.60 -9.87
N VAL A 73 10.18 11.29 -10.51
CA VAL A 73 11.53 11.49 -9.96
C VAL A 73 12.29 12.38 -10.93
N LYS A 74 12.96 13.42 -10.41
CA LYS A 74 13.90 14.21 -11.21
C LYS A 74 15.04 13.32 -11.68
N THR A 75 15.37 13.38 -12.97
CA THR A 75 16.43 12.56 -13.58
C THR A 75 17.77 12.68 -12.82
N THR A 76 18.14 13.88 -12.37
CA THR A 76 19.37 14.09 -11.58
C THR A 76 19.40 13.31 -10.26
N VAL A 77 18.23 13.06 -9.65
CA VAL A 77 18.12 12.27 -8.42
C VAL A 77 18.23 10.78 -8.73
N GLU A 78 17.63 10.34 -9.83
CA GLU A 78 17.76 8.96 -10.30
C GLU A 78 19.22 8.65 -10.67
N GLU A 79 19.92 9.55 -11.38
CA GLU A 79 21.33 9.40 -11.73
C GLU A 79 22.25 9.34 -10.50
N ASP A 80 21.94 10.10 -9.45
CA ASP A 80 22.74 10.14 -8.21
C ASP A 80 22.51 8.93 -7.30
N ILE A 81 21.32 8.31 -7.33
CA ILE A 81 20.93 7.26 -6.39
C ILE A 81 20.78 5.89 -7.06
N GLY A 82 20.10 5.84 -8.20
CA GLY A 82 19.67 4.62 -8.87
C GLY A 82 18.55 3.87 -8.15
N PHE A 83 17.86 2.99 -8.90
CA PHE A 83 16.87 2.05 -8.35
C PHE A 83 17.41 0.63 -8.18
N ASP A 84 18.53 0.29 -8.83
CA ASP A 84 19.11 -1.04 -8.77
C ASP A 84 20.05 -1.18 -7.57
N TYR A 85 19.51 -1.76 -6.50
CA TYR A 85 20.28 -2.11 -5.30
C TYR A 85 20.65 -3.61 -5.28
N GLY A 86 20.21 -4.39 -6.28
CA GLY A 86 20.29 -5.83 -6.29
C GLY A 86 19.40 -6.54 -5.24
N PRO A 87 19.07 -7.83 -5.47
CA PRO A 87 18.16 -8.59 -4.61
C PRO A 87 18.69 -8.82 -3.20
N LYS A 88 20.01 -8.70 -3.00
CA LYS A 88 20.66 -8.82 -1.68
C LYS A 88 20.40 -7.61 -0.78
N GLU A 89 20.17 -6.42 -1.35
CA GLU A 89 19.93 -5.22 -0.55
C GLU A 89 18.44 -4.91 -0.38
N SER A 90 17.61 -5.08 -1.42
CA SER A 90 16.17 -4.80 -1.30
C SER A 90 15.34 -5.43 -2.43
N ILE A 91 14.25 -6.10 -2.05
CA ILE A 91 13.15 -6.52 -2.94
C ILE A 91 11.97 -5.52 -2.92
N THR A 92 12.20 -4.39 -2.27
CA THR A 92 11.33 -3.21 -2.16
C THR A 92 12.17 -1.99 -2.55
N GLU A 93 12.55 -1.95 -3.81
CA GLU A 93 13.45 -0.94 -4.41
C GLU A 93 12.91 0.48 -4.25
N ASP A 94 11.60 0.65 -4.35
CA ASP A 94 10.86 1.91 -4.15
C ASP A 94 11.13 2.51 -2.76
N THR A 95 11.00 1.69 -1.73
CA THR A 95 11.20 2.07 -0.34
C THR A 95 12.68 2.34 -0.06
N ARG A 96 13.56 1.47 -0.56
CA ARG A 96 15.02 1.63 -0.39
C ARG A 96 15.48 2.95 -1.02
N PHE A 97 15.05 3.22 -2.26
CA PHE A 97 15.29 4.47 -2.96
C PHE A 97 14.80 5.67 -2.14
N ALA A 98 13.56 5.64 -1.65
CA ALA A 98 12.98 6.75 -0.91
C ALA A 98 13.75 7.09 0.38
N LEU A 99 14.17 6.08 1.14
CA LEU A 99 14.95 6.31 2.36
C LEU A 99 16.38 6.79 2.05
N THR A 100 17.01 6.31 0.97
CA THR A 100 18.29 6.85 0.49
C THR A 100 18.15 8.31 0.09
N ALA A 101 17.11 8.64 -0.67
CA ALA A 101 16.86 9.99 -1.14
C ALA A 101 16.60 10.95 0.01
N TRP A 102 15.80 10.52 0.99
CA TRP A 102 15.61 11.30 2.21
C TRP A 102 16.93 11.48 2.97
N ASN A 103 17.76 10.44 3.10
CA ASN A 103 19.05 10.56 3.77
C ASN A 103 20.01 11.52 3.04
N LYS A 104 19.95 11.59 1.71
CA LYS A 104 20.70 12.57 0.90
C LYS A 104 20.09 13.99 0.94
N GLY A 105 18.94 14.18 1.58
CA GLY A 105 18.31 15.49 1.75
C GLY A 105 17.35 15.89 0.64
N TYR A 106 17.01 14.99 -0.29
CA TYR A 106 16.02 15.26 -1.34
C TYR A 106 14.62 15.40 -0.75
N LYS A 107 13.82 16.28 -1.37
CA LYS A 107 12.48 16.64 -0.90
C LYS A 107 11.41 15.84 -1.61
N PHE A 108 10.42 15.42 -0.84
CA PHE A 108 9.25 14.73 -1.34
C PHE A 108 8.06 15.69 -1.45
N GLY A 109 7.23 15.46 -2.46
CA GLY A 109 6.01 16.22 -2.73
C GLY A 109 4.86 15.30 -3.14
N PHE A 110 3.67 15.87 -3.14
CA PHE A 110 2.45 15.17 -3.54
C PHE A 110 2.06 15.59 -4.96
N ILE A 111 1.75 14.59 -5.80
CA ILE A 111 1.26 14.81 -7.16
C ILE A 111 -0.26 14.83 -7.11
N ASP A 112 -0.87 15.91 -7.61
CA ASP A 112 -2.32 16.00 -7.74
C ASP A 112 -2.83 14.98 -8.78
N GLY A 113 -4.06 14.49 -8.62
CA GLY A 113 -4.63 13.49 -9.53
C GLY A 113 -4.53 12.06 -9.00
N CYS A 114 -5.05 11.12 -9.78
CA CYS A 114 -5.15 9.71 -9.39
C CYS A 114 -4.77 8.79 -10.55
N MET A 115 -3.82 7.90 -10.34
CA MET A 115 -3.51 6.82 -11.26
C MET A 115 -4.33 5.58 -10.93
N MET A 116 -4.69 4.84 -11.97
CA MET A 116 -5.43 3.59 -11.83
C MET A 116 -4.47 2.42 -11.97
N GLU A 117 -4.55 1.48 -11.04
CA GLU A 117 -3.76 0.26 -11.02
C GLU A 117 -4.68 -0.95 -10.78
N LYS A 118 -4.22 -2.16 -11.10
CA LYS A 118 -4.94 -3.39 -10.76
C LYS A 118 -4.44 -3.97 -9.43
N SER A 119 -5.39 -4.36 -8.57
CA SER A 119 -5.16 -5.18 -7.38
C SER A 119 -4.74 -6.61 -7.78
N PRO A 120 -4.09 -7.41 -6.90
CA PRO A 120 -3.81 -8.83 -7.18
C PRO A 120 -5.08 -9.61 -7.56
N PHE A 121 -4.96 -10.58 -8.46
CA PHE A 121 -6.11 -11.28 -9.04
C PHE A 121 -6.67 -12.38 -8.14
N SER A 122 -5.91 -12.80 -7.13
CA SER A 122 -6.35 -13.76 -6.13
C SER A 122 -5.86 -13.39 -4.73
N VAL A 123 -6.49 -13.96 -3.69
CA VAL A 123 -6.04 -13.81 -2.30
C VAL A 123 -4.64 -14.41 -2.11
N SER A 124 -4.30 -15.48 -2.83
CA SER A 124 -2.95 -16.07 -2.80
C SER A 124 -1.91 -15.09 -3.33
N ASP A 125 -2.19 -14.40 -4.43
CA ASP A 125 -1.29 -13.40 -5.00
C ASP A 125 -1.18 -12.15 -4.10
N LEU A 126 -2.28 -11.79 -3.44
CA LEU A 126 -2.26 -10.74 -2.42
C LEU A 126 -1.33 -11.14 -1.26
N ILE A 127 -1.41 -12.38 -0.76
CA ILE A 127 -0.51 -12.88 0.30
C ILE A 127 0.94 -12.83 -0.16
N LYS A 128 1.27 -13.32 -1.36
CA LYS A 128 2.64 -13.26 -1.92
C LYS A 128 3.14 -11.82 -1.99
N GLN A 129 2.30 -10.89 -2.44
CA GLN A 129 2.64 -9.47 -2.52
C GLN A 129 2.92 -8.88 -1.12
N ARG A 130 2.06 -9.12 -0.13
CA ARG A 130 2.26 -8.61 1.25
C ARG A 130 3.49 -9.24 1.92
N LYS A 131 3.70 -10.53 1.71
CA LYS A 131 4.88 -11.28 2.18
C LYS A 131 6.16 -10.62 1.66
N ARG A 132 6.24 -10.37 0.34
CA ARG A 132 7.38 -9.72 -0.32
C ARG A 132 7.65 -8.33 0.24
N TRP A 133 6.60 -7.51 0.41
CA TRP A 133 6.77 -6.17 0.98
C TRP A 133 7.31 -6.22 2.40
N LEU A 134 6.73 -7.06 3.26
CA LEU A 134 7.18 -7.16 4.64
C LEU A 134 8.62 -7.65 4.74
N MET A 135 8.98 -8.67 3.97
CA MET A 135 10.36 -9.16 3.88
C MET A 135 11.32 -8.03 3.46
N GLY A 136 11.03 -7.33 2.36
CA GLY A 136 11.87 -6.23 1.86
C GLY A 136 12.04 -5.12 2.89
N ASN A 137 10.95 -4.74 3.55
CA ASN A 137 10.96 -3.72 4.59
C ASN A 137 11.80 -4.14 5.80
N PHE A 138 11.73 -5.40 6.23
CA PHE A 138 12.58 -5.91 7.29
C PHE A 138 14.05 -5.92 6.93
N HIS A 139 14.41 -6.28 5.69
CA HIS A 139 15.79 -6.20 5.22
C HIS A 139 16.33 -4.77 5.27
N ILE A 140 15.54 -3.78 4.85
CA ILE A 140 15.94 -2.37 4.92
C ILE A 140 16.15 -1.92 6.37
N VAL A 141 15.25 -2.33 7.28
CA VAL A 141 15.31 -1.96 8.70
C VAL A 141 16.54 -2.60 9.39
N TRP A 142 16.77 -3.89 9.16
CA TRP A 142 17.87 -4.64 9.79
C TRP A 142 19.23 -4.42 9.12
N GLY A 143 19.27 -4.01 7.86
CA GLY A 143 20.50 -3.74 7.13
C GLY A 143 21.22 -2.51 7.67
N ASN A 144 22.57 -2.46 7.59
CA ASN A 144 23.37 -1.36 8.17
C ASN A 144 23.68 -0.23 7.18
N THR A 145 23.10 -0.25 5.99
CA THR A 145 23.40 0.70 4.90
C THR A 145 22.75 2.07 5.06
N LEU A 146 21.68 2.17 5.85
CA LEU A 146 20.96 3.42 6.13
C LEU A 146 21.05 3.79 7.62
N PRO A 147 21.05 5.09 7.95
CA PRO A 147 21.06 5.53 9.34
C PRO A 147 19.72 5.23 10.04
N LEU A 148 19.75 5.16 11.38
CA LEU A 148 18.59 4.76 12.17
C LEU A 148 17.41 5.72 12.07
N TYR A 149 17.64 7.03 11.91
CA TYR A 149 16.55 8.01 11.93
C TYR A 149 15.59 7.86 10.73
N VAL A 150 16.09 7.51 9.54
CA VAL A 150 15.22 7.26 8.38
C VAL A 150 14.43 5.96 8.54
N LYS A 151 15.04 4.97 9.21
CA LYS A 151 14.40 3.68 9.50
C LYS A 151 13.31 3.82 10.55
N PHE A 152 13.53 4.57 11.62
CA PHE A 152 12.58 4.69 12.73
C PHE A 152 11.22 5.23 12.30
N ALA A 153 11.19 6.27 11.46
CA ALA A 153 9.94 6.81 10.92
C ALA A 153 9.16 5.75 10.13
N TYR A 154 9.87 4.95 9.34
CA TYR A 154 9.30 3.90 8.51
C TYR A 154 8.92 2.63 9.31
N LEU A 155 9.68 2.31 10.35
CA LEU A 155 9.58 1.09 11.16
C LEU A 155 8.23 0.94 11.84
N GLN A 156 7.65 2.06 12.31
CA GLN A 156 6.40 2.05 13.08
C GLN A 156 5.25 1.34 12.33
N MET A 157 5.11 1.56 11.02
CA MET A 157 4.02 0.97 10.23
C MET A 157 4.19 -0.56 10.07
N HIS A 158 5.43 -1.03 9.94
CA HIS A 158 5.73 -2.44 9.69
C HIS A 158 5.75 -3.27 10.95
N VAL A 159 6.17 -2.69 12.08
CA VAL A 159 5.99 -3.31 13.39
C VAL A 159 4.51 -3.53 13.68
N GLY A 160 3.65 -2.53 13.43
CA GLY A 160 2.20 -2.70 13.56
C GLY A 160 1.64 -3.83 12.70
N THR A 161 2.13 -3.97 11.47
CA THR A 161 1.74 -5.06 10.56
C THR A 161 2.22 -6.42 11.06
N LEU A 162 3.44 -6.51 11.61
CA LEU A 162 3.98 -7.75 12.20
C LEU A 162 3.16 -8.21 13.41
N PHE A 163 2.67 -7.29 14.24
CA PHE A 163 1.88 -7.64 15.43
C PHE A 163 0.38 -7.79 15.13
N LEU A 164 -0.05 -7.69 13.88
CA LEU A 164 -1.47 -7.81 13.51
C LEU A 164 -2.06 -9.18 13.90
N TRP A 165 -1.26 -10.26 13.90
CA TRP A 165 -1.72 -11.57 14.35
C TRP A 165 -2.14 -11.58 15.82
N VAL A 166 -1.54 -10.73 16.67
CA VAL A 166 -1.94 -10.59 18.08
C VAL A 166 -3.35 -10.02 18.16
N ASN A 167 -3.69 -9.04 17.31
CA ASN A 167 -5.04 -8.48 17.25
C ASN A 167 -6.06 -9.50 16.75
N VAL A 168 -5.68 -10.32 15.77
CA VAL A 168 -6.53 -11.42 15.26
C VAL A 168 -6.79 -12.46 16.35
N LEU A 169 -5.75 -12.88 17.08
CA LEU A 169 -5.92 -13.80 18.22
C LEU A 169 -6.75 -13.17 19.34
N ASN A 170 -6.52 -11.90 19.64
CA ASN A 170 -7.31 -11.18 20.65
C ASN A 170 -8.79 -11.15 20.26
N PHE A 171 -9.11 -10.89 18.99
CA PHE A 171 -10.47 -10.92 18.47
C PHE A 171 -11.11 -12.31 18.68
N ILE A 172 -10.43 -13.39 18.29
CA ILE A 172 -10.92 -14.77 18.50
C ILE A 172 -11.11 -15.07 19.99
N CYS A 173 -10.12 -14.76 20.82
CA CYS A 173 -10.19 -14.97 22.27
C CYS A 173 -11.31 -14.16 22.91
N SER A 174 -11.60 -12.95 22.44
CA SER A 174 -12.68 -12.11 22.98
C SER A 174 -14.07 -12.70 22.74
N ILE A 175 -14.24 -13.46 21.66
CA ILE A 175 -15.48 -14.18 21.34
C ILE A 175 -15.62 -15.42 22.23
N LEU A 176 -14.53 -16.17 22.42
CA LEU A 176 -14.52 -17.42 23.19
C LEU A 176 -14.52 -17.19 24.71
N PHE A 177 -13.83 -16.14 25.15
CA PHE A 177 -13.60 -15.79 26.55
C PHE A 177 -13.89 -14.30 26.74
N PRO A 178 -15.16 -13.89 26.87
CA PRO A 178 -15.52 -12.49 27.02
C PRO A 178 -14.98 -11.95 28.35
N VAL A 179 -13.87 -11.22 28.29
CA VAL A 179 -13.28 -10.53 29.44
C VAL A 179 -13.88 -9.13 29.52
N PRO A 180 -14.30 -8.65 30.70
CA PRO A 180 -14.77 -7.28 30.86
C PRO A 180 -13.66 -6.28 30.49
N LEU A 181 -13.93 -5.46 29.47
CA LEU A 181 -13.02 -4.39 29.05
C LEU A 181 -13.25 -3.13 29.87
N SER A 182 -12.17 -2.44 30.24
CA SER A 182 -12.28 -1.09 30.80
C SER A 182 -12.91 -0.15 29.77
N LYS A 183 -13.62 0.89 30.24
CA LYS A 183 -14.24 1.90 29.35
C LYS A 183 -13.21 2.54 28.41
N ALA A 184 -11.99 2.78 28.89
CA ALA A 184 -10.91 3.35 28.10
C ALA A 184 -10.47 2.41 26.96
N ASN A 185 -10.28 1.12 27.26
CA ASN A 185 -9.90 0.13 26.25
C ASN A 185 -11.00 -0.06 25.21
N PHE A 186 -12.27 -0.07 25.64
CA PHE A 186 -13.41 -0.15 24.73
C PHE A 186 -13.47 1.08 23.80
N LEU A 187 -13.30 2.29 24.33
CA LEU A 187 -13.28 3.51 23.53
C LEU A 187 -12.14 3.49 22.51
N LEU A 188 -10.93 3.07 22.92
CA LEU A 188 -9.80 2.95 22.02
C LEU A 188 -10.06 1.92 20.90
N PHE A 189 -10.61 0.76 21.24
CA PHE A 189 -10.99 -0.26 20.27
C PHE A 189 -12.01 0.26 19.25
N VAL A 190 -13.06 0.94 19.72
CA VAL A 190 -14.08 1.54 18.85
C VAL A 190 -13.46 2.60 17.94
N LEU A 191 -12.59 3.47 18.47
CA LEU A 191 -11.93 4.51 17.69
C LEU A 191 -11.04 3.92 16.58
N LEU A 192 -10.20 2.94 16.92
CA LEU A 192 -9.30 2.29 15.96
C LEU A 192 -10.08 1.51 14.91
N SER A 193 -11.11 0.77 15.32
CA SER A 193 -11.96 0.00 14.41
C SER A 193 -12.74 0.94 13.48
N ALA A 194 -13.35 2.00 14.00
CA ALA A 194 -14.05 3.00 13.22
C ALA A 194 -13.11 3.68 12.20
N ASN A 195 -11.86 3.94 12.58
CA ASN A 195 -10.87 4.49 11.66
C ASN A 195 -10.55 3.52 10.50
N VAL A 196 -10.32 2.23 10.78
CA VAL A 196 -10.06 1.21 9.74
C VAL A 196 -11.26 1.05 8.81
N LEU A 197 -12.48 1.02 9.36
CA LEU A 197 -13.71 0.93 8.60
C LEU A 197 -13.90 2.17 7.72
N PHE A 198 -13.69 3.36 8.26
CA PHE A 198 -13.72 4.61 7.51
C PHE A 198 -12.70 4.63 6.36
N LEU A 199 -11.44 4.28 6.63
CA LEU A 199 -10.40 4.29 5.60
C LEU A 199 -10.71 3.28 4.48
N THR A 200 -11.21 2.10 4.84
CA THR A 200 -11.62 1.08 3.86
C THR A 200 -12.78 1.61 3.00
N ALA A 201 -13.84 2.13 3.63
CA ALA A 201 -15.00 2.64 2.92
C ALA A 201 -14.67 3.85 2.03
N PHE A 202 -13.92 4.82 2.56
CA PHE A 202 -13.47 6.02 1.85
C PHE A 202 -12.58 5.65 0.66
N GLY A 203 -11.59 4.79 0.88
CA GLY A 203 -10.67 4.36 -0.17
C GLY A 203 -11.34 3.58 -1.30
N ASN A 204 -12.30 2.71 -0.95
CA ASN A 204 -13.14 2.01 -1.92
C ASN A 204 -14.04 2.97 -2.71
N TYR A 205 -14.65 3.94 -2.02
CA TYR A 205 -15.46 4.96 -2.67
C TYR A 205 -14.64 5.78 -3.67
N MET A 206 -13.48 6.27 -3.25
CA MET A 206 -12.58 7.04 -4.11
C MET A 206 -12.06 6.20 -5.28
N SER A 207 -11.77 4.92 -5.06
CA SER A 207 -11.36 4.00 -6.12
C SER A 207 -12.43 3.77 -7.18
N MET A 208 -13.72 3.81 -6.80
CA MET A 208 -14.85 3.68 -7.72
C MET A 208 -15.34 5.03 -8.27
N ARG A 209 -14.69 6.16 -7.95
CA ARG A 209 -15.17 7.49 -8.34
C ARG A 209 -15.36 7.63 -9.85
N SER A 210 -14.37 7.19 -10.63
CA SER A 210 -14.39 7.23 -12.10
C SER A 210 -15.29 6.17 -12.75
N ARG A 211 -15.73 5.15 -11.99
CA ARG A 211 -16.58 4.07 -12.49
C ARG A 211 -18.00 4.59 -12.73
N ARG A 212 -18.56 4.30 -13.91
CA ARG A 212 -19.95 4.60 -14.28
C ARG A 212 -20.91 3.67 -13.53
N MET A 213 -21.17 4.01 -12.26
CA MET A 213 -22.11 3.32 -11.39
C MET A 213 -22.92 4.35 -10.60
N PRO A 214 -24.22 4.10 -10.35
CA PRO A 214 -25.02 4.98 -9.52
C PRO A 214 -24.53 5.00 -8.07
N MET A 215 -24.74 6.13 -7.40
CA MET A 215 -24.21 6.40 -6.06
C MET A 215 -24.62 5.33 -5.03
N TYR A 216 -25.88 4.88 -5.05
CA TYR A 216 -26.37 3.88 -4.10
C TYR A 216 -25.64 2.54 -4.22
N GLN A 217 -25.22 2.13 -5.43
CA GLN A 217 -24.43 0.90 -5.62
C GLN A 217 -23.02 1.08 -5.07
N LYS A 218 -22.39 2.24 -5.29
CA LYS A 218 -21.06 2.54 -4.71
C LYS A 218 -21.12 2.50 -3.19
N LEU A 219 -22.13 3.14 -2.60
CA LEU A 219 -22.34 3.12 -1.15
C LEU A 219 -22.62 1.71 -0.62
N ALA A 220 -23.46 0.92 -1.30
CA ALA A 220 -23.72 -0.46 -0.92
C ALA A 220 -22.44 -1.31 -0.93
N ILE A 221 -21.59 -1.18 -1.96
CA ILE A 221 -20.30 -1.86 -2.03
C ILE A 221 -19.37 -1.42 -0.89
N CYS A 222 -19.30 -0.11 -0.61
CA CYS A 222 -18.52 0.40 0.53
C CYS A 222 -19.02 -0.17 1.86
N LEU A 223 -20.33 -0.28 2.08
CA LEU A 223 -20.90 -0.91 3.28
C LEU A 223 -20.55 -2.40 3.33
N LEU A 224 -20.75 -3.14 2.24
CA LEU A 224 -20.40 -4.56 2.16
C LEU A 224 -18.89 -4.82 2.34
N SER A 225 -18.03 -3.88 1.97
CA SER A 225 -16.58 -3.99 2.16
C SER A 225 -16.16 -4.10 3.63
N HIS A 226 -17.01 -3.68 4.58
CA HIS A 226 -16.77 -3.86 6.01
C HIS A 226 -16.72 -5.34 6.40
N LEU A 227 -17.47 -6.20 5.70
CA LEU A 227 -17.45 -7.66 5.91
C LEU A 227 -16.11 -8.28 5.51
N ILE A 228 -15.34 -7.60 4.66
CA ILE A 228 -14.03 -8.05 4.18
C ILE A 228 -12.91 -7.65 5.14
N VAL A 229 -13.11 -6.64 5.99
CA VAL A 229 -12.06 -6.14 6.91
C VAL A 229 -11.50 -7.23 7.85
N PRO A 230 -12.31 -8.12 8.47
CA PRO A 230 -11.76 -9.23 9.24
C PRO A 230 -10.88 -10.15 8.39
N VAL A 231 -11.33 -10.48 7.17
CA VAL A 231 -10.58 -11.32 6.22
C VAL A 231 -9.26 -10.65 5.83
N LEU A 232 -9.27 -9.33 5.59
CA LEU A 232 -8.06 -8.55 5.36
C LEU A 232 -7.09 -8.68 6.54
N GLY A 233 -7.59 -8.56 7.78
CA GLY A 233 -6.81 -8.75 8.99
C GLY A 233 -6.12 -10.11 9.06
N PHE A 234 -6.86 -11.20 8.77
CA PHE A 234 -6.30 -12.55 8.69
C PHE A 234 -5.26 -12.69 7.57
N VAL A 235 -5.54 -12.16 6.38
CA VAL A 235 -4.64 -12.23 5.22
C VAL A 235 -3.33 -11.49 5.49
N GLU A 236 -3.39 -10.26 6.00
CA GLU A 236 -2.19 -9.48 6.33
C GLU A 236 -1.43 -10.11 7.50
N ALA A 237 -2.10 -10.63 8.53
CA ALA A 237 -1.46 -11.34 9.63
C ALA A 237 -0.75 -12.62 9.16
N TRP A 238 -1.40 -13.42 8.31
CA TRP A 238 -0.83 -14.63 7.75
C TRP A 238 0.38 -14.33 6.87
N ALA A 239 0.24 -13.37 5.95
CA ALA A 239 1.34 -12.92 5.12
C ALA A 239 2.50 -12.37 5.95
N ALA A 240 2.19 -11.72 7.08
CA ALA A 240 3.21 -11.17 7.96
C ALA A 240 4.01 -12.25 8.69
N ILE A 241 3.32 -13.27 9.23
CA ILE A 241 3.97 -14.43 9.83
C ILE A 241 4.86 -15.13 8.80
N GLN A 242 4.33 -15.42 7.60
CA GLN A 242 5.10 -16.06 6.54
C GLN A 242 6.31 -15.22 6.13
N GLY A 243 6.14 -13.92 5.94
CA GLY A 243 7.23 -13.01 5.56
C GLY A 243 8.32 -12.95 6.63
N PHE A 244 7.95 -12.97 7.92
CA PHE A 244 8.91 -13.00 9.01
C PHE A 244 9.66 -14.34 9.10
N LEU A 245 8.97 -15.46 8.91
CA LEU A 245 9.59 -16.80 8.92
C LEU A 245 10.53 -17.01 7.72
N GLN A 246 10.16 -16.49 6.55
CA GLN A 246 10.90 -16.59 5.29
C GLN A 246 11.84 -15.39 5.04
N ARG A 247 12.12 -14.57 6.06
CA ARG A 247 12.94 -13.35 5.92
C ARG A 247 14.38 -13.60 5.46
N ASN A 248 14.87 -14.84 5.47
CA ASN A 248 16.22 -15.16 4.97
C ASN A 248 16.21 -15.70 3.53
N THR A 249 15.03 -15.97 2.96
CA THR A 249 14.88 -16.49 1.60
C THR A 249 14.41 -15.36 0.69
N LEU A 250 15.36 -14.55 0.21
CA LEU A 250 15.13 -13.45 -0.72
C LEU A 250 14.79 -14.00 -2.12
N VAL A 251 13.55 -14.42 -2.33
CA VAL A 251 13.01 -14.77 -3.65
C VAL A 251 12.05 -13.66 -4.08
N PHE A 252 12.30 -13.06 -5.25
CA PHE A 252 11.41 -12.06 -5.81
C PHE A 252 10.22 -12.75 -6.50
N ASP A 253 9.16 -13.00 -5.73
CA ASP A 253 7.91 -13.54 -6.27
C ASP A 253 7.19 -12.44 -7.08
N ILE A 254 7.24 -12.54 -8.41
CA ILE A 254 6.48 -11.68 -9.31
C ILE A 254 5.02 -12.14 -9.30
N VAL A 255 4.11 -11.22 -9.03
CA VAL A 255 2.69 -11.46 -9.31
C VAL A 255 2.47 -11.16 -10.79
N GLU A 256 2.30 -12.21 -11.59
CA GLU A 256 1.94 -12.07 -13.01
C GLU A 256 0.57 -11.38 -13.11
N LYS A 257 0.59 -10.11 -13.53
CA LYS A 257 -0.62 -9.32 -13.75
C LYS A 257 -1.08 -9.35 -15.21
N GLU A 258 -0.55 -10.26 -16.01
CA GLU A 258 -0.96 -10.43 -17.41
C GLU A 258 -2.29 -11.20 -17.46
N ILE A 259 -3.21 -10.70 -18.30
CA ILE A 259 -4.44 -11.43 -18.61
C ILE A 259 -4.01 -12.62 -19.48
N LYS A 260 -4.35 -13.84 -19.05
CA LYS A 260 -4.25 -15.04 -19.90
C LYS A 260 -5.32 -14.98 -20.99
N ASP A 261 -5.21 -14.05 -21.93
CA ASP A 261 -6.13 -13.98 -23.06
C ASP A 261 -5.58 -14.72 -24.29
N ILE A 262 -6.23 -15.85 -24.56
CA ILE A 262 -6.63 -16.34 -25.89
C ILE A 262 -5.48 -16.78 -26.82
N ASN A 263 -4.83 -17.89 -26.48
CA ASN A 263 -4.17 -18.77 -27.46
C ASN A 263 -5.05 -19.97 -27.82
N LYS A 264 -6.37 -19.76 -28.03
CA LYS A 264 -7.29 -20.85 -28.41
C LYS A 264 -7.96 -20.74 -29.77
N ASN A 265 -7.67 -19.71 -30.57
CA ASN A 265 -8.31 -19.52 -31.89
C ASN A 265 -7.36 -19.22 -33.06
N ILE A 266 -6.09 -19.61 -32.97
CA ILE A 266 -5.17 -19.58 -34.13
C ILE A 266 -4.52 -20.95 -34.30
N GLU A 267 -5.31 -22.00 -34.40
CA GLU A 267 -4.90 -23.23 -35.07
C GLU A 267 -6.06 -23.65 -36.00
N HIS A 268 -5.79 -23.49 -37.30
CA HIS A 268 -6.52 -24.02 -38.46
C HIS A 268 -7.76 -23.25 -38.96
N VAL A 269 -7.49 -22.08 -39.57
CA VAL A 269 -8.01 -21.77 -40.92
C VAL A 269 -6.88 -22.05 -41.91
#